data_AF-A0A966N9M5-F1
#
_entry.id   AF-A0A966N9M5-F1
#
_cell.length_a   1.000
_cell.length_b   1.000
_cell.length_c   1.000
_cell.angle_alpha   90.00
_cell.angle_beta   90.00
_cell.angle_gamma   90.00
#
_symmetry.space_group_name_H-M   'P 1'
#
loop_
_entity.id
_entity.type
_entity.pdbx_description
1 polymer ?
#
loop_
_entity_poly.entity_id
_entity_poly.type
_entity_poly.pdbx_seq_one_letter_code
_entity_poly.pdbx_strand_id
1 'polypeptide(L)'
;MQAKYEVRVLNQISDVPQAAWTSILPPSAGPFMQYSFLSLLEKTGCVSAETGWKPSHLALYDADGHTLLGALPLYLKTHSYGEYVFDWSWAEAYTQAGLPYFPKALGAIPFTPVTSSRLLARSPEHQEALITGLKQLVGELSLSSAHILFPVEEEANLLGNAGFLKRESVQFHWHNQGYSDFEAFLSTLTMKRRKNIKRERKQVQGAGITF
;
A
#
# COMPACT_ATOMS: atom_id res chain seq x y z
N MET A 1 -6.84 -32.34 -8.22
CA MET A 1 -5.54 -31.69 -8.54
C MET A 1 -4.93 -31.26 -7.21
N GLN A 2 -3.70 -31.68 -6.92
CA GLN A 2 -2.96 -31.15 -5.76
C GLN A 2 -2.73 -29.66 -6.01
N ALA A 3 -3.00 -28.81 -5.02
CA ALA A 3 -2.77 -27.38 -5.17
C ALA A 3 -1.27 -27.15 -5.39
N LYS A 4 -0.89 -26.45 -6.46
CA LYS A 4 0.52 -26.13 -6.77
C LYS A 4 1.15 -25.22 -5.71
N TYR A 5 0.33 -24.49 -4.96
CA TYR A 5 0.72 -23.45 -4.01
C TYR A 5 -0.30 -23.41 -2.85
N GLU A 6 0.13 -22.85 -1.73
CA GLU A 6 -0.72 -22.59 -0.56
C GLU A 6 -0.81 -21.08 -0.30
N VAL A 7 -2.03 -20.55 -0.13
CA VAL A 7 -2.24 -19.16 0.29
C VAL A 7 -2.46 -19.13 1.80
N ARG A 8 -1.69 -18.30 2.50
CA ARG A 8 -1.78 -18.06 3.95
C ARG A 8 -2.09 -16.60 4.24
N VAL A 9 -2.84 -16.36 5.32
CA VAL A 9 -3.02 -15.01 5.89
C VAL A 9 -2.02 -14.84 7.03
N LEU A 10 -1.20 -13.82 6.95
CA LEU A 10 -0.22 -13.44 7.97
C LEU A 10 -0.77 -12.28 8.79
N ASN A 11 -0.69 -12.38 10.12
CA ASN A 11 -1.26 -11.36 11.01
C ASN A 11 -0.31 -10.19 11.27
N GLN A 12 0.93 -10.32 10.82
CA GLN A 12 2.00 -9.34 10.91
C GLN A 12 3.09 -9.72 9.90
N ILE A 13 3.86 -8.75 9.42
CA ILE A 13 4.94 -9.02 8.47
C ILE A 13 6.06 -9.86 9.09
N SER A 14 6.22 -9.82 10.42
CA SER A 14 7.22 -10.62 11.14
C SER A 14 6.96 -12.12 11.13
N ASP A 15 5.81 -12.58 10.63
CA ASP A 15 5.54 -13.99 10.39
C ASP A 15 6.34 -14.54 9.19
N VAL A 16 6.99 -13.66 8.41
CA VAL A 16 7.88 -14.00 7.29
C VAL A 16 9.31 -13.54 7.60
N PRO A 17 10.33 -14.36 7.31
CA PRO A 17 11.72 -13.92 7.37
C PRO A 17 11.98 -12.77 6.39
N GLN A 18 12.68 -11.71 6.84
CA GLN A 18 13.00 -10.56 6.00
C GLN A 18 13.64 -10.95 4.66
N ALA A 19 14.58 -11.92 4.66
CA ALA A 19 15.22 -12.38 3.44
C ALA A 19 14.23 -12.99 2.43
N ALA A 20 13.21 -13.71 2.90
CA ALA A 20 12.17 -14.28 2.05
C ALA A 20 11.31 -13.18 1.42
N TRP A 21 10.88 -12.18 2.21
CA TRP A 21 10.16 -11.02 1.70
C TRP A 21 10.98 -10.25 0.66
N THR A 22 12.25 -9.95 0.97
CA THR A 22 13.15 -9.25 0.04
C THR A 22 13.33 -10.02 -1.27
N SER A 23 13.33 -11.35 -1.23
CA SER A 23 13.52 -12.19 -2.43
C SER A 23 12.40 -12.12 -3.47
N ILE A 24 11.21 -11.64 -3.08
CA ILE A 24 10.04 -11.50 -3.96
C ILE A 24 9.76 -10.05 -4.38
N LEU A 25 10.59 -9.09 -3.96
CA LEU A 25 10.40 -7.69 -4.31
C LEU A 25 10.79 -7.43 -5.77
N PRO A 26 9.85 -6.98 -6.63
CA PRO A 26 10.21 -6.50 -7.95
C PRO A 26 10.92 -5.13 -7.86
N PRO A 27 11.63 -4.69 -8.92
CA PRO A 27 12.22 -3.35 -8.97
C PRO A 27 11.23 -2.20 -8.70
N SER A 28 9.96 -2.39 -9.07
CA SER A 28 8.86 -1.43 -8.87
C SER A 28 8.31 -1.37 -7.44
N ALA A 29 8.82 -2.18 -6.51
CA ALA A 29 8.39 -2.18 -5.12
C ALA A 29 8.79 -0.89 -4.38
N GLY A 30 9.92 -0.28 -4.76
CA GLY A 30 10.42 0.94 -4.13
C GLY A 30 10.79 0.77 -2.65
N PRO A 31 11.05 1.87 -1.92
CA PRO A 31 11.54 1.82 -0.54
C PRO A 31 10.43 1.50 0.49
N PHE A 32 9.17 1.83 0.16
CA PHE A 32 8.07 1.72 1.11
C PHE A 32 7.42 0.33 1.14
N MET A 33 7.84 -0.57 0.25
CA MET A 33 7.47 -1.98 0.27
C MET A 33 8.52 -2.87 0.92
N GLN A 34 9.62 -2.27 1.39
CA GLN A 34 10.67 -2.98 2.09
C GLN A 34 10.15 -3.51 3.43
N TYR A 35 10.63 -4.68 3.80
CA TYR A 35 10.26 -5.34 5.06
C TYR A 35 10.44 -4.42 6.27
N SER A 36 11.56 -3.69 6.34
CA SER A 36 11.87 -2.80 7.46
C SER A 36 10.86 -1.66 7.61
N PHE A 37 10.36 -1.11 6.50
CA PHE A 37 9.37 -0.04 6.54
C PHE A 37 8.02 -0.54 7.09
N LEU A 38 7.50 -1.63 6.52
CA LEU A 38 6.23 -2.21 6.95
C LEU A 38 6.31 -2.75 8.39
N SER A 39 7.39 -3.45 8.72
CA SER A 39 7.64 -3.96 10.07
C SER A 39 7.73 -2.85 11.10
N LEU A 40 8.34 -1.71 10.76
CA LEU A 40 8.43 -0.57 11.67
C LEU A 40 7.04 -0.02 11.97
N LEU A 41 6.18 0.16 10.96
CA LEU A 41 4.82 0.68 11.15
C LEU A 41 3.96 -0.22 12.04
N GLU A 42 4.09 -1.53 11.89
CA GLU A 42 3.41 -2.50 12.75
C GLU A 42 3.98 -2.49 14.17
N LYS A 43 5.32 -2.53 14.32
CA LYS A 43 5.99 -2.57 15.63
C LYS A 43 5.77 -1.31 16.47
N THR A 44 5.61 -0.15 15.83
CA THR A 44 5.34 1.12 16.53
C THR A 44 3.86 1.36 16.76
N GLY A 45 2.97 0.45 16.34
CA GLY A 45 1.51 0.60 16.48
C GLY A 45 0.89 1.66 15.57
N CYS A 46 1.63 2.16 14.55
CA CYS A 46 1.04 3.04 13.54
C CYS A 46 -0.01 2.28 12.72
N VAL A 47 0.28 1.01 12.47
CA VAL A 47 -0.57 0.05 11.76
C VAL A 47 -0.97 -1.03 12.77
N SER A 48 -2.16 -0.90 13.34
CA SER A 48 -2.71 -1.85 14.30
C SER A 48 -4.24 -1.87 14.24
N ALA A 49 -4.87 -2.81 14.94
CA ALA A 49 -6.32 -2.87 15.03
C ALA A 49 -6.90 -1.59 15.66
N GLU A 50 -6.22 -1.00 16.64
CA GLU A 50 -6.60 0.23 17.34
C GLU A 50 -6.59 1.46 16.42
N THR A 51 -5.71 1.49 15.41
CA THR A 51 -5.68 2.54 14.39
C THR A 51 -6.53 2.21 13.16
N GLY A 52 -7.32 1.15 13.24
CA GLY A 52 -8.19 0.68 12.16
C GLY A 52 -7.44 0.09 10.97
N TRP A 53 -6.23 -0.43 11.18
CA TRP A 53 -5.35 -1.09 10.21
C TRP A 53 -4.93 -2.48 10.71
N LYS A 54 -5.86 -3.44 10.78
CA LYS A 54 -5.51 -4.81 11.19
C LYS A 54 -4.67 -5.47 10.09
N PRO A 55 -3.39 -5.83 10.31
CA PRO A 55 -2.61 -6.52 9.30
C PRO A 55 -3.19 -7.92 9.02
N SER A 56 -3.21 -8.29 7.74
CA SER A 56 -3.78 -9.55 7.24
C SER A 56 -3.16 -9.89 5.89
N HIS A 57 -1.83 -9.78 5.76
CA HIS A 57 -1.11 -9.94 4.49
C HIS A 57 -1.37 -11.32 3.88
N LEU A 58 -1.58 -11.38 2.57
CA LEU A 58 -1.62 -12.67 1.88
C LEU A 58 -0.19 -13.08 1.53
N ALA A 59 0.15 -14.32 1.78
CA ALA A 59 1.41 -14.93 1.39
C ALA A 59 1.14 -16.21 0.61
N LEU A 60 1.80 -16.34 -0.53
CA LEU A 60 1.76 -17.51 -1.39
C LEU A 60 3.02 -18.32 -1.16
N TYR A 61 2.86 -19.56 -0.71
CA TYR A 61 3.95 -20.53 -0.53
C TYR A 61 3.90 -21.60 -1.61
N ASP A 62 5.05 -22.24 -1.86
CA ASP A 62 5.10 -23.48 -2.65
C ASP A 62 4.27 -24.60 -2.02
N ALA A 63 4.08 -25.70 -2.77
CA ALA A 63 3.28 -26.84 -2.31
C ALA A 63 3.81 -27.47 -1.00
N ASP A 64 5.11 -27.34 -0.74
CA ASP A 64 5.75 -27.83 0.49
C ASP A 64 5.66 -26.82 1.65
N GLY A 65 5.17 -25.60 1.40
CA GLY A 65 4.92 -24.59 2.41
C GLY A 65 6.17 -23.86 2.93
N HIS A 66 7.30 -24.01 2.26
CA HIS A 66 8.63 -23.53 2.71
C HIS A 66 9.08 -22.26 2.00
N THR A 67 8.84 -22.16 0.69
CA THR A 67 9.34 -21.04 -0.11
C THR A 67 8.26 -20.00 -0.31
N LEU A 68 8.53 -18.75 0.05
CA LEU A 68 7.66 -17.64 -0.31
C LEU A 68 7.78 -17.33 -1.81
N LEU A 69 6.68 -17.51 -2.52
CA LEU A 69 6.56 -17.28 -3.96
C LEU A 69 5.96 -15.92 -4.31
N GLY A 70 5.13 -15.39 -3.40
CA GLY A 70 4.58 -14.05 -3.51
C GLY A 70 3.88 -13.60 -2.23
N ALA A 71 3.57 -12.32 -2.16
CA ALA A 71 2.79 -11.72 -1.09
C ALA A 71 2.01 -10.50 -1.59
N LEU A 72 0.89 -10.23 -0.92
CA LEU A 72 0.14 -8.98 -1.03
C LEU A 72 0.08 -8.36 0.36
N PRO A 73 0.74 -7.21 0.61
CA PRO A 73 0.51 -6.46 1.83
C PRO A 73 -0.97 -6.06 1.89
N LEU A 74 -1.67 -6.56 2.91
CA LEU A 74 -3.12 -6.44 3.02
C LEU A 74 -3.50 -6.12 4.46
N TYR A 75 -4.49 -5.25 4.62
CA TYR A 75 -5.01 -4.82 5.91
C TYR A 75 -6.54 -4.88 5.90
N LEU A 76 -7.15 -5.33 6.99
CA LEU A 76 -8.58 -5.18 7.22
C LEU A 76 -8.83 -3.81 7.87
N LYS A 77 -9.58 -2.97 7.15
CA LYS A 77 -9.84 -1.58 7.53
C LYS A 77 -11.21 -1.43 8.16
N THR A 78 -11.27 -0.69 9.28
CA THR A 78 -12.53 -0.30 9.95
C THR A 78 -12.95 1.14 9.66
N HIS A 79 -12.10 1.90 8.96
CA HIS A 79 -12.36 3.25 8.45
C HIS A 79 -11.34 3.59 7.34
N SER A 80 -11.56 4.68 6.59
CA SER A 80 -10.71 5.05 5.45
C SER A 80 -9.54 5.99 5.76
N TYR A 81 -9.36 6.40 7.03
CA TYR A 81 -8.21 7.23 7.41
C TYR A 81 -6.86 6.51 7.15
N GLY A 82 -5.92 7.29 6.61
CA GLY A 82 -4.56 6.86 6.26
C GLY A 82 -4.42 6.23 4.86
N GLU A 83 -5.53 6.02 4.14
CA GLU A 83 -5.51 5.43 2.79
C GLU A 83 -5.11 6.44 1.71
N TYR A 84 -5.24 7.74 2.00
CA TYR A 84 -5.10 8.85 1.05
C TYR A 84 -6.02 8.77 -0.19
N VAL A 85 -6.96 7.83 -0.17
CA VAL A 85 -8.09 7.72 -1.08
C VAL A 85 -9.34 7.73 -0.24
N PHE A 86 -10.17 8.75 -0.43
CA PHE A 86 -11.43 8.86 0.27
C PHE A 86 -12.55 8.21 -0.55
N ASP A 87 -13.27 7.30 0.08
CA ASP A 87 -14.36 6.47 -0.46
C ASP A 87 -15.67 6.73 0.29
N TRP A 88 -15.84 7.92 0.86
CA TRP A 88 -17.05 8.34 1.58
C TRP A 88 -18.33 8.07 0.80
N SER A 89 -18.31 8.26 -0.52
CA SER A 89 -19.46 7.97 -1.39
C SER A 89 -19.86 6.49 -1.41
N TRP A 90 -18.89 5.58 -1.29
CA TRP A 90 -19.17 4.14 -1.20
C TRP A 90 -19.73 3.78 0.18
N ALA A 91 -19.11 4.31 1.25
CA ALA A 91 -19.61 4.12 2.61
C ALA A 91 -21.04 4.63 2.78
N GLU A 92 -21.35 5.79 2.19
CA GLU A 92 -22.68 6.38 2.19
C GLU A 92 -23.68 5.52 1.41
N ALA A 93 -23.33 5.04 0.21
CA ALA A 93 -24.19 4.17 -0.59
C ALA A 93 -24.53 2.86 0.14
N TYR A 94 -23.55 2.23 0.81
CA TYR A 94 -23.76 1.05 1.64
C TYR A 94 -24.72 1.34 2.80
N THR A 95 -24.53 2.46 3.49
CA THR A 95 -25.38 2.89 4.59
C THR A 95 -26.83 3.11 4.12
N GLN A 96 -27.03 3.76 2.97
CA GLN A 96 -28.34 3.97 2.36
C GLN A 96 -29.02 2.64 1.97
N ALA A 97 -28.23 1.63 1.58
CA ALA A 97 -28.72 0.28 1.29
C ALA A 97 -28.90 -0.60 2.54
N GLY A 98 -28.61 -0.09 3.75
CA GLY A 98 -28.67 -0.86 5.00
C GLY A 98 -27.58 -1.93 5.13
N LEU A 99 -26.47 -1.79 4.40
CA LEU A 99 -25.34 -2.72 4.38
C LEU A 99 -24.14 -2.14 5.13
N PRO A 100 -23.36 -2.96 5.85
CA PRO A 100 -22.11 -2.51 6.46
C PRO A 100 -21.02 -2.34 5.41
N TYR A 101 -20.38 -1.16 5.36
CA TYR A 101 -19.24 -0.93 4.46
C TYR A 101 -17.90 -1.41 5.05
N PHE A 102 -17.77 -1.46 6.37
CA PHE A 102 -16.57 -1.97 7.04
C PHE A 102 -16.90 -3.27 7.80
N PRO A 103 -15.94 -4.20 7.94
CA PRO A 103 -14.57 -4.12 7.42
C PRO A 103 -14.47 -4.38 5.91
N LYS A 104 -13.45 -3.76 5.30
CA LYS A 104 -13.02 -4.04 3.91
C LYS A 104 -11.57 -4.48 3.88
N ALA A 105 -11.17 -5.20 2.83
CA ALA A 105 -9.77 -5.53 2.59
C ALA A 105 -9.07 -4.40 1.82
N LEU A 106 -7.86 -4.04 2.23
CA LEU A 106 -7.06 -2.99 1.62
C LEU A 106 -5.64 -3.47 1.31
N GLY A 107 -5.31 -3.55 0.02
CA GLY A 107 -3.94 -3.72 -0.46
C GLY A 107 -3.31 -2.36 -0.74
N ALA A 108 -2.50 -1.87 0.19
CA ALA A 108 -1.87 -0.55 0.08
C ALA A 108 -0.55 -0.50 0.85
N ILE A 109 0.22 0.56 0.63
CA ILE A 109 1.27 0.97 1.55
C ILE A 109 0.62 1.93 2.57
N PRO A 110 0.64 1.62 3.88
CA PRO A 110 0.01 2.50 4.86
C PRO A 110 0.61 3.91 4.82
N PHE A 111 -0.28 4.90 4.89
CA PHE A 111 0.05 6.32 4.95
C PHE A 111 0.90 6.87 3.79
N THR A 112 1.01 6.15 2.68
CA THR A 112 1.97 6.48 1.61
C THR A 112 1.31 6.33 0.22
N PRO A 113 0.82 7.42 -0.39
CA PRO A 113 0.11 7.39 -1.68
C PRO A 113 1.05 7.34 -2.88
N VAL A 114 1.89 6.30 -2.95
CA VAL A 114 2.88 6.14 -4.03
C VAL A 114 2.56 4.94 -4.91
N THR A 115 2.64 5.14 -6.22
CA THR A 115 2.54 4.07 -7.20
C THR A 115 3.72 3.11 -7.02
N SER A 116 3.42 1.85 -6.78
CA SER A 116 4.41 0.78 -6.59
C SER A 116 3.70 -0.57 -6.65
N SER A 117 4.46 -1.65 -6.84
CA SER A 117 3.90 -3.00 -6.85
C SER A 117 3.16 -3.31 -5.55
N ARG A 118 2.00 -3.96 -5.65
CA ARG A 118 1.23 -4.53 -4.53
C ARG A 118 1.22 -6.04 -4.57
N LEU A 119 1.26 -6.62 -5.77
CA LEU A 119 1.28 -8.07 -6.00
C LEU A 119 2.73 -8.52 -6.14
N LEU A 120 3.42 -8.63 -5.01
CA LEU A 120 4.84 -9.03 -4.94
C LEU A 120 4.92 -10.51 -5.28
N ALA A 121 5.58 -10.87 -6.37
CA ALA A 121 5.55 -12.25 -6.84
C ALA A 121 6.71 -12.56 -7.77
N ARG A 122 7.10 -13.84 -7.82
CA ARG A 122 8.15 -14.33 -8.72
C ARG A 122 7.70 -14.50 -10.17
N SER A 123 6.39 -14.62 -10.41
CA SER A 123 5.83 -14.77 -11.76
C SER A 123 4.40 -14.18 -11.86
N PRO A 124 3.89 -13.90 -13.07
CA PRO A 124 2.50 -13.51 -13.27
C PRO A 124 1.48 -14.55 -12.77
N GLU A 125 1.78 -15.85 -12.89
CA GLU A 125 0.93 -16.94 -12.34
C GLU A 125 0.75 -16.80 -10.83
N HIS A 126 1.82 -16.41 -10.11
CA HIS A 126 1.76 -16.18 -8.66
C HIS A 126 0.97 -14.91 -8.31
N GLN A 127 0.99 -13.88 -9.15
CA GLN A 127 0.13 -12.70 -8.97
C GLN A 127 -1.35 -13.05 -9.13
N GLU A 128 -1.71 -13.85 -10.14
CA GLU A 128 -3.07 -14.34 -10.35
C GLU A 128 -3.56 -15.21 -9.18
N ALA A 129 -2.69 -16.05 -8.63
CA ALA A 129 -2.98 -16.83 -7.44
C ALA A 129 -3.26 -15.96 -6.21
N LEU A 130 -2.48 -14.89 -6.00
CA LEU A 130 -2.73 -13.91 -4.92
C LEU A 130 -4.07 -13.19 -5.10
N ILE A 131 -4.44 -12.80 -6.33
CA ILE A 131 -5.73 -12.17 -6.61
C ILE A 131 -6.88 -13.15 -6.32
N THR A 132 -6.73 -14.41 -6.70
CA THR A 132 -7.70 -15.47 -6.42
C THR A 132 -7.87 -15.66 -4.92
N GLY A 133 -6.75 -15.74 -4.18
CA GLY A 133 -6.75 -15.83 -2.72
C GLY A 133 -7.40 -14.62 -2.04
N LEU A 134 -7.20 -13.42 -2.56
CA LEU A 134 -7.87 -12.21 -2.08
C LEU A 134 -9.39 -12.28 -2.26
N LYS A 135 -9.87 -12.73 -3.42
CA LYS A 135 -11.30 -12.90 -3.67
C LYS A 135 -11.92 -13.94 -2.75
N GLN A 136 -11.21 -15.05 -2.50
CA GLN A 136 -11.63 -16.07 -1.55
C GLN A 136 -11.71 -15.51 -0.13
N LEU A 137 -10.66 -14.81 0.33
CA LEU A 137 -10.62 -14.19 1.67
C LEU A 137 -11.79 -13.21 1.88
N VAL A 138 -12.11 -12.39 0.88
CA VAL A 138 -13.25 -11.46 0.93
C VAL A 138 -14.56 -12.19 1.17
N GLY A 139 -14.79 -13.30 0.46
CA GLY A 139 -15.99 -14.12 0.64
C GLY A 139 -16.03 -14.83 2.00
N GLU A 140 -14.92 -15.48 2.40
CA GLU A 140 -14.83 -16.23 3.66
C GLU A 140 -15.03 -15.34 4.90
N LEU A 141 -14.47 -14.14 4.88
CA LEU A 141 -14.61 -13.17 5.97
C LEU A 141 -15.83 -12.27 5.83
N SER A 142 -16.67 -12.47 4.80
CA SER A 142 -17.85 -11.64 4.50
C SER A 142 -17.52 -10.13 4.48
N LEU A 143 -16.39 -9.78 3.87
CA LEU A 143 -15.96 -8.38 3.73
C LEU A 143 -16.79 -7.69 2.65
N SER A 144 -17.04 -6.39 2.82
CA SER A 144 -17.80 -5.60 1.85
C SER A 144 -17.11 -5.51 0.48
N SER A 145 -15.79 -5.35 0.47
CA SER A 145 -14.99 -5.18 -0.74
C SER A 145 -13.50 -5.43 -0.50
N ALA A 146 -12.74 -5.52 -1.60
CA ALA A 146 -11.28 -5.41 -1.61
C ALA A 146 -10.83 -4.24 -2.48
N HIS A 147 -9.92 -3.43 -1.95
CA HIS A 147 -9.39 -2.24 -2.61
C HIS A 147 -7.87 -2.38 -2.76
N ILE A 148 -7.34 -2.20 -3.96
CA ILE A 148 -5.89 -2.15 -4.19
C ILE A 148 -5.52 -0.73 -4.61
N LEU A 149 -4.72 -0.04 -3.80
CA LEU A 149 -4.41 1.38 -3.99
C LEU A 149 -3.02 1.59 -4.59
N PHE A 150 -2.99 2.42 -5.64
CA PHE A 150 -1.78 2.80 -6.38
C PHE A 150 -0.93 1.61 -6.87
N PRO A 151 -1.54 0.53 -7.44
CA PRO A 151 -0.75 -0.51 -8.11
C PRO A 151 -0.07 0.07 -9.36
N VAL A 152 0.99 -0.59 -9.83
CA VAL A 152 1.55 -0.31 -11.15
C VAL A 152 0.56 -0.67 -12.26
N GLU A 153 0.75 -0.12 -13.46
CA GLU A 153 -0.21 -0.26 -14.56
C GLU A 153 -0.45 -1.72 -14.96
N GLU A 154 0.60 -2.54 -14.96
CA GLU A 154 0.51 -3.96 -15.28
C GLU A 154 -0.36 -4.72 -14.26
N GLU A 155 -0.21 -4.42 -12.98
CA GLU A 155 -1.03 -5.00 -11.91
C GLU A 155 -2.48 -4.49 -11.97
N ALA A 156 -2.68 -3.22 -12.30
CA ALA A 156 -4.02 -2.66 -12.49
C ALA A 156 -4.78 -3.37 -13.62
N ASN A 157 -4.09 -3.69 -14.72
CA ASN A 157 -4.65 -4.45 -15.84
C ASN A 157 -4.97 -5.90 -15.42
N LEU A 158 -4.08 -6.54 -14.66
CA LEU A 158 -4.30 -7.90 -14.14
C LEU A 158 -5.52 -7.95 -13.20
N LEU A 159 -5.63 -6.99 -12.29
CA LEU A 159 -6.79 -6.84 -11.40
C LEU A 159 -8.07 -6.61 -12.18
N GLY A 160 -8.03 -5.76 -13.22
CA GLY A 160 -9.16 -5.51 -14.12
C GLY A 160 -9.66 -6.79 -14.79
N ASN A 161 -8.75 -7.60 -15.34
CA ASN A 161 -9.08 -8.90 -15.93
C ASN A 161 -9.69 -9.88 -14.92
N ALA A 162 -9.34 -9.75 -13.63
CA ALA A 162 -9.89 -10.56 -12.55
C ALA A 162 -11.24 -10.04 -11.99
N GLY A 163 -11.78 -8.95 -12.56
CA GLY A 163 -13.09 -8.38 -12.22
C GLY A 163 -13.05 -7.19 -11.25
N PHE A 164 -11.88 -6.64 -10.94
CA PHE A 164 -11.79 -5.39 -10.18
C PHE A 164 -12.16 -4.18 -11.05
N LEU A 165 -12.80 -3.19 -10.45
CA LEU A 165 -13.13 -1.93 -11.12
C LEU A 165 -11.99 -0.92 -10.96
N LYS A 166 -11.48 -0.40 -12.07
CA LYS A 166 -10.47 0.66 -12.07
C LYS A 166 -11.12 2.00 -11.69
N ARG A 167 -10.56 2.67 -10.67
CA ARG A 167 -10.87 4.05 -10.31
C ARG A 167 -9.65 4.92 -10.57
N GLU A 168 -9.81 5.96 -11.36
CA GLU A 168 -8.74 6.91 -11.65
C GLU A 168 -8.77 8.09 -10.67
N SER A 169 -7.59 8.63 -10.37
CA SER A 169 -7.41 9.80 -9.52
C SER A 169 -6.23 10.63 -10.01
N VAL A 170 -6.17 11.89 -9.58
CA VAL A 170 -5.09 12.82 -9.97
C VAL A 170 -4.08 12.91 -8.84
N GLN A 171 -2.80 12.75 -9.17
CA GLN A 171 -1.68 13.03 -8.28
C GLN A 171 -0.82 14.15 -8.86
N PHE A 172 -0.28 14.99 -7.97
CA PHE A 172 0.68 16.03 -8.35
C PHE A 172 2.06 15.59 -7.88
N HIS A 173 2.95 15.32 -8.83
CA HIS A 173 4.32 14.93 -8.54
C HIS A 173 5.25 16.11 -8.79
N TRP A 174 6.10 16.39 -7.81
CA TRP A 174 7.19 17.35 -8.00
C TRP A 174 8.35 16.64 -8.68
N HIS A 175 8.81 17.18 -9.80
CA HIS A 175 9.99 16.69 -10.50
C HIS A 175 11.09 17.75 -10.42
N ASN A 176 12.31 17.31 -10.09
CA ASN A 176 13.46 18.19 -10.17
C ASN A 176 13.72 18.55 -11.64
N GLN A 177 13.56 19.82 -11.99
CA GLN A 177 13.81 20.34 -13.35
C GLN A 177 15.29 20.67 -13.58
N GLY A 178 16.20 19.89 -12.97
CA GLY A 178 17.64 20.11 -13.06
C GLY A 178 18.21 21.14 -12.08
N TYR A 179 17.52 21.43 -10.98
CA TYR A 179 18.06 22.29 -9.91
C TYR A 179 19.23 21.58 -9.22
N SER A 180 20.39 22.25 -9.18
CA SER A 180 21.61 21.76 -8.52
C SER A 180 21.48 21.73 -6.99
N ASP A 181 20.68 22.64 -6.46
CA ASP A 181 20.48 22.84 -5.04
C ASP A 181 19.13 23.51 -4.76
N PHE A 182 18.84 23.71 -3.48
CA PHE A 182 17.59 24.31 -3.03
C PHE A 182 17.46 25.79 -3.42
N GLU A 183 18.56 26.55 -3.48
CA GLU A 183 18.54 27.95 -3.89
C GLU A 183 18.25 28.09 -5.39
N ALA A 184 18.79 27.20 -6.23
CA ALA A 184 18.45 27.10 -7.63
C ALA A 184 16.93 26.87 -7.82
N PHE A 185 16.32 25.96 -7.07
CA PHE A 185 14.86 25.79 -7.07
C PHE A 185 14.13 27.08 -6.64
N LEU A 186 14.53 27.68 -5.51
CA LEU A 186 13.91 28.89 -4.98
C LEU A 186 14.01 30.10 -5.93
N SER A 187 15.06 30.14 -6.75
CA SER A 187 15.29 31.18 -7.74
C SER A 187 14.20 31.24 -8.82
N THR A 188 13.50 30.11 -9.07
CA THR A 188 12.40 30.04 -10.04
C THR A 188 11.07 30.56 -9.48
N LEU A 189 10.96 30.72 -8.16
CA LEU A 189 9.74 31.14 -7.50
C LEU A 189 9.65 32.68 -7.41
N THR A 190 8.41 33.18 -7.32
CA THR A 190 8.15 34.58 -7.03
C THR A 190 8.75 35.01 -5.70
N MET A 191 9.11 36.29 -5.58
CA MET A 191 9.76 36.83 -4.39
C MET A 191 8.98 36.53 -3.09
N LYS A 192 7.65 36.63 -3.12
CA LYS A 192 6.79 36.32 -1.97
C LYS A 192 6.89 34.85 -1.56
N ARG A 193 6.78 33.91 -2.50
CA ARG A 193 6.90 32.46 -2.22
C ARG A 193 8.29 32.11 -1.70
N ARG A 194 9.33 32.62 -2.36
CA ARG A 194 10.73 32.46 -1.95
C ARG A 194 10.96 32.94 -0.51
N LYS A 195 10.52 34.16 -0.17
CA LYS A 195 10.69 34.75 1.17
C LYS A 195 9.95 33.94 2.24
N ASN A 196 8.74 33.46 1.95
CA ASN A 196 7.97 32.63 2.87
C ASN A 196 8.67 31.30 3.17
N ILE A 197 9.09 30.56 2.13
CA ILE A 197 9.79 29.27 2.30
C ILE A 197 11.09 29.44 3.10
N LYS A 198 11.89 30.48 2.79
CA LYS A 198 13.12 30.78 3.57
C LYS A 198 12.83 31.07 5.04
N ARG A 199 11.75 31.82 5.32
CA ARG A 199 11.33 32.14 6.69
C ARG A 199 10.92 30.88 7.45
N GLU A 200 10.09 30.02 6.86
CA GLU A 200 9.63 28.76 7.47
C GLU A 200 10.81 27.84 7.77
N ARG A 201 11.76 27.69 6.84
CA ARG A 201 12.97 26.89 7.08
C ARG A 201 13.84 27.46 8.20
N LYS A 202 13.98 28.78 8.29
CA LYS A 202 14.72 29.44 9.38
C LYS A 202 14.06 29.18 10.75
N GLN A 203 12.74 29.09 10.81
CA GLN A 203 12.02 28.75 12.05
C GLN A 203 12.33 27.32 12.50
N VAL A 204 12.34 26.36 11.58
CA VAL A 204 12.72 24.96 11.86
C VAL A 204 14.15 24.87 12.41
N GLN A 205 15.10 25.57 11.78
CA GLN A 205 16.48 25.64 12.27
C GLN A 205 16.58 26.33 13.63
N GLY A 206 15.83 27.41 13.84
CA GLY A 206 15.76 28.12 15.13
C GLY A 206 15.19 27.25 16.26
N ALA A 207 14.38 26.26 15.93
CA ALA A 207 13.89 25.25 16.87
C ALA A 207 14.90 24.10 17.13
N GLY A 208 16.09 24.14 16.52
CA GLY A 208 17.14 23.14 16.72
C GLY A 208 16.95 21.84 15.93
N ILE A 209 16.02 21.80 14.97
CA ILE A 209 15.76 20.61 14.16
C ILE A 209 16.78 20.56 13.01
N THR A 210 17.57 19.48 12.97
CA THR A 210 18.58 19.20 11.93
C THR A 210 18.32 17.84 11.28
N PHE A 211 18.62 17.71 9.98
CA PHE A 211 18.41 16.50 9.17
C PHE A 211 19.71 16.03 8.55
#